data_AF-A0A955W0U5-F1
#
_entry.id   AF-A0A955W0U5-F1
#
_cell.length_a   1.000
_cell.length_b   1.000
_cell.length_c   1.000
_cell.angle_alpha   90.00
_cell.angle_beta   90.00
_cell.angle_gamma   90.00
#
_symmetry.space_group_name_H-M   'P 1'
#
loop_
_entity.id
_entity.type
_entity.pdbx_description
1 polymer ?
#
loop_
_entity_poly.entity_id
_entity_poly.type
_entity_poly.pdbx_seq_one_letter_code
_entity_poly.pdbx_strand_id
1 'polypeptide(L)'
;MKTLVLGRGRVGTALAEALRAPRAADAGVRVRAGAGSSPREEDLGWAEAVVLAIPDGALEGVAARIAGWLEPSAVALHCAGARTAEALGACRRRGCPVG
;
A
#
# COMPACT_ATOMS: atom_id res chain seq x y z
N MET A 1 -13.96 -1.85 0.63
CA MET A 1 -12.55 -1.95 0.19
C MET A 1 -11.63 -1.87 1.40
N LYS A 2 -10.81 -2.88 1.65
CA LYS A 2 -9.82 -2.94 2.74
C LYS A 2 -8.49 -2.38 2.25
N THR A 3 -8.09 -1.21 2.76
CA THR A 3 -6.90 -0.50 2.32
C THR A 3 -5.85 -0.46 3.42
N LEU A 4 -4.63 -0.90 3.11
CA LEU A 4 -3.46 -0.76 3.96
C LEU A 4 -2.59 0.38 3.44
N VAL A 5 -2.31 1.37 4.29
CA VAL A 5 -1.36 2.44 3.97
C VAL A 5 -0.03 2.13 4.65
N LEU A 6 1.03 1.94 3.86
CA LEU A 6 2.39 1.72 4.34
C LEU A 6 3.19 3.00 4.25
N GLY A 7 3.65 3.50 5.39
CA GLY A 7 4.37 4.76 5.49
C GLY A 7 3.73 5.68 6.52
N ARG A 8 4.59 6.25 7.38
CA ARG A 8 4.21 7.16 8.47
C ARG A 8 4.68 8.60 8.24
N GLY A 9 5.09 8.89 7.01
CA GLY A 9 5.47 10.24 6.60
C GLY A 9 4.23 11.10 6.34
N ARG A 10 4.46 12.34 5.93
CA ARG A 10 3.39 13.33 5.65
C ARG A 10 2.29 12.77 4.75
N VAL A 11 2.65 12.14 3.63
CA VAL A 11 1.70 11.57 2.67
C VAL A 11 0.91 10.41 3.27
N GLY A 12 1.59 9.44 3.88
CA GLY A 12 0.93 8.25 4.45
C GLY A 12 -0.05 8.59 5.57
N THR A 13 0.33 9.50 6.47
CA THR A 13 -0.53 9.97 7.55
C THR A 13 -1.75 10.71 7.00
N ALA A 14 -1.55 11.69 6.12
CA ALA A 14 -2.65 12.46 5.53
C ALA A 14 -3.60 11.58 4.71
N LEU A 15 -3.07 10.61 3.96
CA LEU A 15 -3.89 9.66 3.21
C LEU A 15 -4.70 8.76 4.14
N ALA A 16 -4.08 8.21 5.18
CA ALA A 16 -4.79 7.37 6.15
C ALA A 16 -5.90 8.15 6.88
N GLU A 17 -5.67 9.41 7.22
CA GLU A 17 -6.67 10.29 7.81
C GLU A 17 -7.82 10.57 6.82
N ALA A 18 -7.51 10.91 5.57
CA ALA A 18 -8.51 11.16 4.54
C ALA A 18 -9.40 9.93 4.27
N LEU A 19 -8.80 8.74 4.22
CA LEU A 19 -9.53 7.48 4.01
C LEU A 19 -10.34 7.03 5.24
N ARG A 20 -10.06 7.59 6.43
CA ARG A 20 -10.86 7.37 7.66
C ARG A 20 -12.00 8.37 7.81
N ALA A 21 -12.06 9.41 6.99
CA ALA A 21 -13.13 10.39 7.05
C ALA A 21 -14.50 9.73 6.80
N PRO A 22 -15.60 10.25 7.38
CA PRO A 22 -16.92 9.63 7.31
C PRO A 22 -17.35 9.26 5.88
N ARG A 23 -17.10 10.16 4.93
CA ARG A 23 -17.44 9.94 3.52
C ARG A 23 -16.77 8.70 2.89
N ALA A 24 -15.55 8.37 3.31
CA ALA A 24 -14.85 7.17 2.83
C ALA A 24 -15.36 5.91 3.56
N ALA A 25 -15.67 6.02 4.85
CA ALA A 25 -16.29 4.95 5.61
C ALA A 25 -17.68 4.58 5.07
N ASP A 26 -18.48 5.56 4.68
CA ASP A 26 -19.80 5.38 4.04
C ASP A 26 -19.68 4.69 2.68
N ALA A 27 -18.55 4.87 1.98
CA ALA A 27 -18.19 4.14 0.77
C ALA A 27 -17.63 2.73 1.06
N GLY A 28 -17.65 2.27 2.31
CA GLY A 28 -17.18 0.95 2.72
C GLY A 28 -15.65 0.80 2.74
N VAL A 29 -14.89 1.90 2.80
CA VAL A 29 -13.43 1.86 2.93
C VAL A 29 -13.06 1.58 4.38
N ARG A 30 -12.22 0.55 4.59
CA ARG A 30 -11.64 0.22 5.91
C ARG A 30 -10.13 0.42 5.81
N VAL A 31 -9.54 1.12 6.77
CA VAL A 31 -8.13 1.54 6.67
C VAL A 31 -7.30 1.01 7.83
N ARG A 32 -6.19 0.35 7.50
CA ARG A 32 -5.09 0.12 8.43
C ARG A 32 -3.89 0.96 8.02
N ALA A 33 -3.21 1.53 9.01
CA ALA A 33 -1.91 2.18 8.79
C ALA A 33 -0.83 1.22 9.30
N GLY A 34 0.06 0.78 8.42
CA GLY A 34 1.14 -0.13 8.77
C GLY A 34 2.28 0.58 9.53
N ALA A 35 3.16 -0.20 10.15
CA ALA A 35 4.31 0.28 10.93
C ALA A 35 5.45 0.84 10.05
N GLY A 36 5.15 1.80 9.16
CA GLY A 36 6.10 2.38 8.22
C GLY A 36 6.53 1.38 7.15
N SER A 37 7.85 1.13 7.05
CA SER A 37 8.45 0.20 6.11
C SER A 37 8.64 -1.20 6.71
N SER A 38 7.81 -1.62 7.65
CA SER A 38 7.84 -2.97 8.24
C SER A 38 6.42 -3.50 8.40
N PRO A 39 5.77 -3.92 7.30
CA PRO A 39 4.44 -4.48 7.34
C PRO A 39 4.44 -5.88 7.97
N ARG A 40 3.31 -6.25 8.56
CA ARG A 40 3.05 -7.62 9.02
C ARG A 40 2.30 -8.38 7.94
N GLU A 41 2.55 -9.68 7.84
CA GLU A 41 1.87 -10.56 6.88
C GLU A 41 0.34 -10.54 7.08
N GLU A 42 -0.13 -10.53 8.33
CA GLU A 42 -1.56 -10.43 8.69
C GLU A 42 -2.26 -9.18 8.12
N ASP A 43 -1.53 -8.06 8.01
CA ASP A 43 -2.08 -6.81 7.46
C ASP A 43 -2.17 -6.87 5.94
N LEU A 44 -1.22 -7.54 5.29
CA LEU A 44 -1.16 -7.67 3.84
C LEU A 44 -2.20 -8.68 3.33
N GLY A 45 -2.38 -9.81 4.01
CA GLY A 45 -3.44 -10.78 3.68
C GLY A 45 -4.85 -10.25 3.94
N TRP A 46 -5.00 -9.22 4.78
CA TRP A 46 -6.28 -8.53 4.97
C TRP A 46 -6.59 -7.53 3.85
N ALA A 47 -5.58 -6.98 3.18
CA ALA A 47 -5.73 -5.83 2.31
C ALA A 47 -6.18 -6.20 0.88
N GLU A 48 -7.19 -5.50 0.38
CA GLU A 48 -7.60 -5.53 -1.03
C GLU A 48 -6.84 -4.48 -1.86
N ALA A 49 -6.32 -3.45 -1.19
CA ALA A 49 -5.36 -2.51 -1.76
C ALA A 49 -4.29 -2.10 -0.75
N VAL A 50 -3.07 -1.91 -1.23
CA VAL A 50 -1.92 -1.46 -0.46
C VAL A 50 -1.33 -0.22 -1.09
N VAL A 51 -1.20 0.87 -0.33
CA VAL A 51 -0.59 2.12 -0.79
C VAL A 51 0.76 2.32 -0.11
N LEU A 52 1.82 2.30 -0.90
CA LEU A 52 3.20 2.53 -0.48
C LEU A 52 3.50 4.04 -0.50
N ALA A 53 3.28 4.68 0.64
CA ALA A 53 3.62 6.08 0.90
C ALA A 53 4.97 6.19 1.64
N ILE A 54 6.01 5.61 1.04
CA ILE A 54 7.39 5.53 1.58
C ILE A 54 8.37 6.29 0.68
N PRO A 55 9.59 6.60 1.16
CA PRO A 55 10.61 7.26 0.34
C PRO A 55 10.99 6.43 -0.90
N ASP A 56 11.29 7.11 -2.00
CA ASP A 56 11.61 6.52 -3.31
C ASP A 56 12.72 5.45 -3.22
N GLY A 57 13.77 5.71 -2.45
CA GLY A 57 14.88 4.76 -2.26
C GLY A 57 14.52 3.47 -1.52
N ALA A 58 13.38 3.44 -0.82
CA ALA A 58 12.88 2.26 -0.12
C ALA A 58 11.81 1.49 -0.92
N LEU A 59 11.30 2.09 -2.01
CA LEU A 59 10.10 1.59 -2.70
C LEU A 59 10.27 0.17 -3.21
N GLU A 60 11.30 -0.08 -4.01
CA GLU A 60 11.51 -1.39 -4.64
C GLU A 60 11.81 -2.48 -3.61
N GLY A 61 12.63 -2.18 -2.60
CA GLY A 61 12.96 -3.13 -1.54
C GLY A 61 11.73 -3.53 -0.72
N VAL A 62 10.86 -2.56 -0.39
CA VAL A 62 9.61 -2.84 0.32
C VAL A 62 8.64 -3.61 -0.60
N ALA A 63 8.48 -3.19 -1.86
CA ALA A 63 7.62 -3.86 -2.83
C ALA A 63 8.03 -5.33 -3.03
N ALA A 64 9.33 -5.60 -3.16
CA ALA A 64 9.87 -6.95 -3.27
C ALA A 64 9.56 -7.81 -2.04
N ARG A 65 9.72 -7.24 -0.83
CA ARG A 65 9.45 -7.96 0.42
C ARG A 65 7.97 -8.29 0.59
N ILE A 66 7.06 -7.36 0.26
CA ILE A 66 5.62 -7.58 0.47
C ILE A 66 4.96 -8.43 -0.62
N ALA A 67 5.57 -8.52 -1.81
CA ALA A 67 4.96 -9.22 -2.94
C ALA A 67 4.61 -10.68 -2.63
N GLY A 68 5.37 -11.37 -1.76
CA GLY A 68 5.08 -12.75 -1.36
C GLY A 68 3.87 -12.91 -0.43
N TRP A 69 3.40 -11.82 0.17
CA TRP A 69 2.31 -11.82 1.16
C TRP A 69 1.02 -11.16 0.64
N LEU A 70 1.08 -10.57 -0.56
CA LEU A 70 -0.08 -9.98 -1.21
C LEU A 70 -0.89 -11.08 -1.92
N GLU A 71 -2.21 -11.00 -1.76
CA GLU A 71 -3.11 -11.74 -2.62
C GLU A 71 -2.95 -11.27 -4.08
N PRO A 72 -2.96 -12.18 -5.08
CA PRO A 72 -2.83 -11.80 -6.49
C PRO A 72 -3.88 -10.79 -6.97
N SER A 73 -5.06 -10.78 -6.35
CA SER A 73 -6.12 -9.81 -6.66
C SER A 73 -5.97 -8.46 -5.96
N ALA A 74 -5.04 -8.31 -5.02
CA ALA A 74 -4.82 -7.06 -4.30
C ALA A 74 -4.15 -6.01 -5.20
N VAL A 75 -4.57 -4.76 -5.09
CA VAL A 75 -4.01 -3.64 -5.85
C VAL A 75 -2.84 -3.03 -5.09
N ALA A 76 -1.67 -2.91 -5.71
CA ALA A 76 -0.51 -2.23 -5.13
C ALA A 76 -0.35 -0.84 -5.77
N LEU A 77 -0.35 0.22 -4.96
CA LEU A 77 -0.19 1.60 -5.40
C LEU A 77 1.03 2.23 -4.74
N HIS A 78 1.68 3.22 -5.35
CA HIS A 78 2.69 4.03 -4.67
C HIS A 78 2.49 5.54 -4.83
N CYS A 79 3.06 6.31 -3.91
CA CYS A 79 3.05 7.78 -3.96
C CYS A 79 4.44 8.40 -4.21
N ALA A 80 5.43 7.59 -4.58
CA ALA A 80 6.77 8.08 -4.95
C ALA A 80 6.71 8.99 -6.18
N GLY A 81 7.31 10.18 -6.08
CA GLY A 81 7.21 11.22 -7.10
C GLY A 81 8.21 11.06 -8.25
N ALA A 82 9.36 10.43 -8.02
CA ALA A 82 10.39 10.22 -9.05
C ALA A 82 10.49 8.76 -9.51
N ARG A 83 9.51 7.91 -9.16
CA ARG A 83 9.44 6.51 -9.58
C ARG A 83 8.20 6.28 -10.44
N THR A 84 8.31 5.34 -11.37
CA THR A 84 7.17 4.83 -12.14
C THR A 84 6.61 3.57 -11.47
N ALA A 85 5.41 3.14 -11.90
CA ALA A 85 4.79 1.90 -11.43
C ALA A 85 5.66 0.64 -11.64
N GLU A 86 6.71 0.72 -12.47
CA GLU A 86 7.69 -0.38 -12.64
C GLU A 86 8.43 -0.71 -11.34
N ALA A 87 8.56 0.23 -10.41
CA ALA A 87 9.13 -0.01 -9.09
C ALA A 87 8.31 -1.05 -8.26
N LEU A 88 7.06 -1.29 -8.63
CA LEU A 88 6.20 -2.34 -8.07
C LEU A 88 6.30 -3.67 -8.84
N GLY A 89 7.32 -3.84 -9.70
CA GLY A 89 7.45 -4.99 -10.59
C GLY A 89 7.41 -6.36 -9.90
N ALA A 90 7.84 -6.45 -8.64
CA ALA A 90 7.71 -7.67 -7.85
C ALA A 90 6.26 -8.05 -7.56
N CYS A 91 5.41 -7.07 -7.22
CA CYS A 91 3.97 -7.28 -7.03
C CYS A 91 3.30 -7.64 -8.36
N ARG A 92 3.66 -6.94 -9.45
CA ARG A 92 3.14 -7.23 -10.80
C ARG A 92 3.41 -8.66 -11.24
N ARG A 93 4.61 -9.19 -10.99
CA ARG A 93 4.96 -10.60 -11.29
C ARG A 93 4.15 -11.62 -10.49
N ARG A 94 3.54 -11.22 -9.37
CA ARG A 94 2.64 -12.04 -8.56
C ARG A 94 1.18 -11.97 -9.01
N GLY A 95 0.88 -11.17 -10.04
CA GLY A 95 -0.46 -11.00 -10.58
C GLY A 95 -1.20 -9.76 -10.06
N CYS A 96 -0.60 -9.02 -9.11
CA CYS A 96 -1.22 -7.83 -8.55
C CYS A 96 -1.32 -6.71 -9.59
N PRO A 97 -2.48 -6.05 -9.76
CA PRO A 97 -2.57 -4.76 -10.44
C PRO A 97 -1.69 -3.72 -9.74
N VAL A 98 -0.92 -2.94 -10.50
CA VAL A 98 0.02 -1.93 -9.96
C VAL A 98 -0.27 -0.52 -10.49
N GLY A 99 -0.01 0.50 -9.68
CA GLY A 99 -0.18 1.92 -10.05
C GLY A 99 0.62 2.90 -9.20
#